data_AF-A0A7C0TVK8-F1
#
_entry.id   AF-A0A7C0TVK8-F1
#
_cell.length_a   1.000
_cell.length_b   1.000
_cell.length_c   1.000
_cell.angle_alpha   90.00
_cell.angle_beta   90.00
_cell.angle_gamma   90.00
#
_symmetry.space_group_name_H-M   'P 1'
#
loop_
_entity.id
_entity.type
_entity.pdbx_description
1 polymer ?
#
loop_
_entity_poly.entity_id
_entity_poly.type
_entity_poly.pdbx_seq_one_letter_code
_entity_poly.pdbx_strand_id
1 'polypeptide(L)'
;MTPLEHPSECIQCGTCVSVCPVEKVGGHAIVTFLADPSETDFSAWLCTSCWRCHQACPVGVDIYGLMMAWRRRSPAPSGYLESYERLLETGLALPIAQQTLDEIRASWGLERVVLPVPEVARVLLKVHP
;
A
#
# COMPACT_ATOMS: atom_id res chain seq x y z
N MET A 1 -21.22 8.76 2.95
CA MET A 1 -20.33 7.58 3.05
C MET A 1 -20.34 7.12 4.49
N THR A 2 -20.66 5.85 4.76
CA THR A 2 -20.71 5.31 6.13
C THR A 2 -19.31 5.30 6.75
N PRO A 3 -19.12 5.73 8.02
CA PRO A 3 -17.86 5.60 8.73
C PRO A 3 -17.33 4.16 8.67
N LEU A 4 -16.01 3.96 8.63
CA LEU A 4 -15.46 2.63 8.92
C LEU A 4 -15.65 2.41 10.42
N GLU A 5 -16.56 1.50 10.76
CA GLU A 5 -16.85 1.19 12.15
C GLU A 5 -15.71 0.36 12.75
N HIS A 6 -15.49 0.55 14.05
CA HIS A 6 -14.57 -0.28 14.79
C HIS A 6 -15.09 -1.73 14.81
N PRO A 7 -14.23 -2.74 14.56
CA PRO A 7 -14.66 -4.14 14.55
C PRO A 7 -15.28 -4.56 15.87
N SER A 8 -16.45 -5.21 15.83
CA SER A 8 -17.23 -5.56 17.02
C SER A 8 -16.63 -6.73 17.81
N GLU A 9 -15.86 -7.57 17.14
CA GLU A 9 -15.11 -8.69 17.72
C GLU A 9 -13.81 -8.26 18.42
N CYS A 10 -13.35 -7.02 18.19
CA CYS A 10 -12.11 -6.52 18.76
C CYS A 10 -12.22 -6.36 20.29
N ILE A 11 -11.38 -7.11 21.01
CA ILE A 11 -11.29 -7.11 22.48
C ILE A 11 -10.31 -6.08 23.05
N GLN A 12 -9.81 -5.14 22.22
CA GLN A 12 -8.84 -4.10 22.59
C GLN A 12 -7.57 -4.60 23.32
N CYS A 13 -7.08 -5.79 22.97
CA CYS A 13 -5.89 -6.38 23.61
C CYS A 13 -4.55 -5.69 23.27
N GLY A 14 -4.51 -4.81 22.26
CA GLY A 14 -3.30 -4.07 21.87
C GLY A 14 -2.21 -4.89 21.15
N THR A 15 -2.40 -6.20 20.91
CA THR A 15 -1.40 -7.05 20.24
C THR A 15 -1.02 -6.53 18.84
N CYS A 16 -1.98 -5.99 18.10
CA CYS A 16 -1.74 -5.38 16.80
C CYS A 16 -0.77 -4.18 16.88
N VAL A 17 -0.82 -3.39 17.97
CA VAL A 17 0.06 -2.23 18.19
C VAL A 17 1.46 -2.75 18.48
N SER A 18 1.59 -3.73 19.37
CA SER A 18 2.89 -4.24 19.82
C SER A 18 3.70 -4.91 18.70
N VAL A 19 3.04 -5.46 17.68
CA VAL A 19 3.71 -6.06 16.51
C VAL A 19 3.93 -5.08 15.36
N CYS A 20 3.33 -3.88 15.39
CA CYS A 20 3.42 -2.91 14.31
C CYS A 20 4.79 -2.21 14.31
N PRO A 21 5.59 -2.29 13.22
CA PRO A 21 6.87 -1.58 13.16
C PRO A 21 6.71 -0.06 13.10
N VAL A 22 5.58 0.44 12.59
CA VAL A 22 5.32 1.89 12.46
C VAL A 22 5.06 2.51 13.83
N GLU A 23 4.21 1.87 14.63
CA GLU A 23 3.90 2.34 16.00
C GLU A 23 5.18 2.30 16.87
N LYS A 24 6.05 1.30 16.69
CA LYS A 24 7.33 1.21 17.42
C LYS A 24 8.30 2.37 17.18
N VAL A 25 8.22 3.02 16.03
CA VAL A 25 9.07 4.18 15.69
C VAL A 25 8.34 5.51 15.88
N GLY A 26 7.17 5.50 16.53
CA GLY A 26 6.38 6.71 16.81
C GLY A 26 5.54 7.22 15.63
N GLY A 27 5.31 6.39 14.61
CA GLY A 27 4.35 6.71 13.55
C GLY A 27 2.94 6.22 13.88
N HIS A 28 1.92 6.85 13.31
CA HIS A 28 0.51 6.54 13.56
C HIS A 28 -0.17 6.03 12.28
N ALA A 29 -0.10 4.71 12.04
CA ALA A 29 -0.64 4.15 10.80
C ALA A 29 -2.16 3.99 10.85
N ILE A 30 -2.66 3.44 11.95
CA ILE A 30 -4.08 3.17 12.18
C ILE A 30 -4.31 2.49 13.52
N VAL A 31 -3.27 1.86 14.08
CA VAL A 31 -3.51 0.94 15.19
C VAL A 31 -3.86 1.78 16.41
N THR A 32 -3.44 3.05 16.40
CA THR A 32 -3.97 4.13 17.23
C THR A 32 -5.50 4.30 17.12
N PHE A 33 -6.14 4.26 15.94
CA PHE A 33 -7.62 4.27 15.80
C PHE A 33 -8.28 2.99 16.35
N LEU A 34 -7.64 1.82 16.20
CA LEU A 34 -8.14 0.58 16.82
C LEU A 34 -7.96 0.58 18.34
N ALA A 35 -7.00 1.36 18.85
CA ALA A 35 -6.83 1.59 20.28
C ALA A 35 -7.84 2.63 20.79
N ASP A 36 -8.05 3.71 20.03
CA ASP A 36 -8.95 4.81 20.32
C ASP A 36 -9.69 5.27 19.05
N PRO A 37 -10.96 4.88 18.86
CA PRO A 37 -11.76 5.27 17.71
C PRO A 37 -12.01 6.78 17.56
N SER A 38 -11.73 7.58 18.60
CA SER A 38 -11.82 9.04 18.56
C SER A 38 -10.58 9.72 17.97
N GLU A 39 -9.47 8.97 17.83
CA GLU A 39 -8.25 9.51 17.27
C GLU A 39 -8.37 9.74 15.77
N THR A 40 -7.95 10.92 15.36
CA THR A 40 -7.99 11.38 13.95
C THR A 40 -6.61 11.64 13.38
N ASP A 41 -5.58 11.71 14.22
CA ASP A 41 -4.19 11.90 13.81
C ASP A 41 -3.53 10.56 13.45
N PHE A 42 -4.00 9.96 12.36
CA PHE A 42 -3.36 8.78 11.78
C PHE A 42 -3.41 8.83 10.25
N SER A 43 -2.55 8.03 9.61
CA SER A 43 -2.58 7.85 8.17
C SER A 43 -2.42 6.39 7.78
N ALA A 44 -3.47 5.83 7.16
CA ALA A 44 -3.44 4.46 6.63
C ALA A 44 -2.36 4.25 5.55
N TRP A 45 -1.80 5.32 5.00
CA TRP A 45 -0.66 5.29 4.09
C TRP A 45 0.67 4.98 4.77
N LEU A 46 0.78 5.14 6.10
CA LEU A 46 1.94 4.70 6.86
C LEU A 46 1.96 3.18 7.08
N CYS A 47 0.82 2.48 6.95
CA CYS A 47 0.79 1.02 7.02
C CYS A 47 1.76 0.41 6.00
N THR A 48 2.63 -0.51 6.41
CA THR A 48 3.59 -1.13 5.49
C THR A 48 3.01 -2.34 4.75
N SER A 49 1.72 -2.65 4.94
CA SER A 49 1.07 -3.84 4.40
C SER A 49 1.81 -5.14 4.74
N CYS A 50 2.42 -5.22 5.92
CA CYS A 50 3.26 -6.36 6.34
C CYS A 50 2.47 -7.51 7.00
N TRP A 51 1.14 -7.40 7.15
CA TRP A 51 0.23 -8.42 7.69
C TRP A 51 0.44 -8.87 9.15
N ARG A 52 1.45 -8.36 9.86
CA ARG A 52 1.75 -8.78 11.25
C ARG A 52 0.58 -8.61 12.21
N CYS A 53 -0.13 -7.49 12.12
CA CYS A 53 -1.30 -7.24 12.98
C CYS A 53 -2.46 -8.20 12.71
N HIS A 54 -2.71 -8.53 11.43
CA HIS A 54 -3.72 -9.51 11.02
C HIS A 54 -3.37 -10.90 11.59
N GLN A 55 -2.12 -11.34 11.44
CA GLN A 55 -1.68 -12.65 11.94
C GLN A 55 -1.66 -12.76 13.47
N ALA A 56 -1.33 -11.67 14.17
CA ALA A 56 -1.21 -11.68 15.63
C ALA A 56 -2.55 -11.47 16.35
N CYS A 57 -3.63 -11.14 15.64
CA CYS A 57 -4.92 -10.87 16.26
C CYS A 57 -5.52 -12.16 16.86
N PRO A 58 -5.76 -12.23 18.19
CA PRO A 58 -6.27 -13.45 18.82
C PRO A 58 -7.74 -13.77 18.47
N VAL A 59 -8.47 -12.77 17.95
CA VAL A 59 -9.89 -12.86 17.60
C VAL A 59 -10.13 -12.74 16.09
N GLY A 60 -9.07 -12.67 15.29
CA GLY A 60 -9.17 -12.73 13.82
C GLY A 60 -9.69 -11.48 13.11
N VAL A 61 -9.58 -10.29 13.72
CA VAL A 61 -9.93 -9.01 13.05
C VAL A 61 -9.09 -8.85 11.78
N ASP A 62 -9.74 -8.58 10.65
CA ASP A 62 -9.05 -8.27 9.39
C ASP A 62 -8.50 -6.84 9.37
N ILE A 63 -7.45 -6.60 10.15
CA ILE A 63 -6.81 -5.29 10.27
C ILE A 63 -6.19 -4.84 8.93
N TYR A 64 -5.66 -5.78 8.14
CA TYR A 64 -5.14 -5.45 6.80
C TYR A 64 -6.26 -4.95 5.88
N GLY A 65 -7.40 -5.64 5.83
CA GLY A 65 -8.56 -5.23 5.05
C GLY A 65 -9.08 -3.86 5.45
N LEU A 66 -9.15 -3.59 6.76
CA LEU A 66 -9.49 -2.26 7.29
C LEU A 66 -8.53 -1.19 6.74
N MET A 67 -7.23 -1.49 6.63
CA MET A 67 -6.25 -0.52 6.12
C MET A 67 -6.42 -0.22 4.65
N MET A 68 -6.66 -1.25 3.86
CA MET A 68 -6.93 -1.06 2.44
C MET A 68 -8.25 -0.32 2.23
N ALA A 69 -9.25 -0.53 3.10
CA ALA A 69 -10.50 0.22 3.07
C ALA A 69 -10.28 1.71 3.41
N TRP A 70 -9.47 2.03 4.42
CA TRP A 70 -9.10 3.40 4.73
C TRP A 70 -8.32 4.07 3.59
N ARG A 71 -7.31 3.41 3.03
CA ARG A 71 -6.57 3.94 1.86
C ARG A 71 -7.47 4.31 0.69
N ARG A 72 -8.48 3.47 0.39
CA ARG A 72 -9.45 3.75 -0.68
C ARG A 72 -10.32 4.99 -0.43
N ARG A 73 -10.42 5.44 0.83
CA ARG A 73 -11.23 6.60 1.26
C ARG A 73 -10.39 7.83 1.59
N SER A 74 -9.07 7.69 1.64
CA SER A 74 -8.13 8.76 1.96
C SER A 74 -7.36 9.20 0.73
N PRO A 75 -7.02 10.50 0.59
CA PRO A 75 -6.18 10.96 -0.51
C PRO A 75 -4.83 10.24 -0.49
N ALA A 76 -4.36 9.81 -1.65
CA ALA A 76 -3.06 9.18 -1.77
C ALA A 76 -1.92 10.21 -1.63
N PRO A 77 -0.78 9.85 -1.02
CA PRO A 77 0.40 10.70 -1.02
C PRO A 77 0.88 10.97 -2.46
N SER A 78 1.49 12.14 -2.68
CA SER A 78 1.92 12.58 -4.03
C SER A 78 2.79 11.55 -4.75
N GLY A 79 3.75 10.91 -4.07
CA GLY A 79 4.60 9.90 -4.68
C GLY A 79 3.86 8.68 -5.23
N TYR A 80 2.71 8.30 -4.64
CA TYR A 80 1.86 7.24 -5.18
C TYR A 80 1.10 7.72 -6.42
N LEU A 81 0.61 8.97 -6.41
CA LEU A 81 -0.05 9.58 -7.56
C LEU A 81 0.91 9.72 -8.75
N GLU A 82 2.12 10.24 -8.51
CA GLU A 82 3.16 10.34 -9.53
C GLU A 82 3.53 8.97 -10.11
N SER A 83 3.66 7.95 -9.27
CA SER A 83 3.96 6.58 -9.73
C SER A 83 2.82 6.01 -10.56
N TYR A 84 1.58 6.32 -10.21
CA TYR A 84 0.38 5.92 -10.96
C TYR A 84 0.31 6.63 -12.32
N GLU A 85 0.58 7.93 -12.37
CA GLU A 85 0.64 8.71 -13.60
C GLU A 85 1.74 8.17 -14.54
N ARG A 86 2.95 7.95 -14.02
CA ARG A 86 4.05 7.33 -14.77
C ARG A 86 3.69 5.96 -15.33
N LEU A 87 2.98 5.15 -14.54
CA LEU A 87 2.51 3.84 -14.99
C LEU A 87 1.55 3.96 -16.18
N LEU A 88 0.63 4.92 -16.18
CA LEU A 88 -0.29 5.16 -17.31
C LEU A 88 0.40 5.77 -18.53
N GLU A 89 1.46 6.55 -18.34
CA GLU A 89 2.21 7.20 -19.41
C GLU A 89 3.24 6.29 -20.06
N THR A 90 3.92 5.47 -19.28
CA THR A 90 5.12 4.72 -19.70
C THR A 90 4.95 3.20 -19.62
N GLY A 91 3.90 2.70 -18.95
CA GLY A 91 3.75 1.28 -18.63
C GLY A 91 4.57 0.83 -17.42
N LEU A 92 5.32 1.73 -16.78
CA LEU A 92 6.21 1.44 -15.66
C LEU A 92 6.01 2.45 -14.51
N ALA A 93 5.89 1.95 -13.27
CA ALA A 93 5.89 2.80 -12.09
C ALA A 93 7.27 3.47 -11.86
N LEU A 94 8.34 2.79 -12.26
CA LEU A 94 9.72 3.28 -12.23
C LEU A 94 10.28 3.22 -13.66
N PRO A 95 10.16 4.30 -14.45
CA PRO A 95 10.59 4.32 -15.83
C PRO A 95 12.10 4.11 -15.97
N ILE A 96 12.49 3.32 -16.97
CA ILE A 96 13.88 3.11 -17.39
C ILE A 96 13.91 3.08 -18.91
N ALA A 97 14.94 3.67 -19.53
CA ALA A 97 15.11 3.58 -20.97
C ALA A 97 15.46 2.13 -21.39
N GLN A 98 14.89 1.65 -22.49
CA GLN A 98 15.16 0.31 -23.03
C GLN A 98 16.67 0.06 -23.20
N GLN A 99 17.40 1.05 -23.72
CA GLN A 99 18.84 0.97 -23.91
C GLN A 99 19.59 0.78 -22.58
N THR A 100 19.25 1.56 -21.55
CA THR A 100 19.87 1.44 -20.22
C THR A 100 19.60 0.08 -19.60
N LEU A 101 18.36 -0.43 -19.72
CA LEU A 101 18.02 -1.77 -19.23
C LEU A 101 18.82 -2.85 -19.97
N ASP A 102 18.95 -2.75 -21.29
CA ASP A 102 19.73 -3.69 -22.11
C ASP A 102 21.21 -3.70 -21.72
N GLU A 103 21.81 -2.54 -21.50
CA GLU A 103 23.21 -2.40 -21.05
C GLU A 103 23.42 -3.06 -19.68
N ILE A 104 22.54 -2.78 -18.71
CA ILE A 104 22.58 -3.42 -17.40
C ILE A 104 22.46 -4.93 -17.56
N ARG A 105 21.44 -5.42 -18.28
CA ARG A 105 21.22 -6.86 -18.44
C ARG A 105 22.40 -7.56 -19.12
N ALA A 106 22.97 -6.96 -20.17
CA ALA A 106 24.15 -7.50 -20.86
C ALA A 106 25.37 -7.59 -19.94
N SER A 107 25.59 -6.60 -19.07
CA SER A 107 26.70 -6.63 -18.09
C SER A 107 26.59 -7.78 -17.08
N TRP A 108 25.38 -8.33 -16.87
CA TRP A 108 25.12 -9.50 -16.04
C TRP A 108 24.90 -10.78 -16.87
N GLY A 109 25.14 -10.76 -18.18
CA GLY A 109 24.96 -11.91 -19.08
C GLY A 109 23.49 -12.31 -19.31
N LEU A 110 22.54 -11.39 -19.07
CA LEU A 110 21.11 -11.62 -19.22
C LEU A 110 20.62 -11.21 -20.62
N GLU A 111 19.68 -11.99 -21.18
CA GLU A 111 19.03 -11.69 -22.46
C GLU A 111 18.24 -10.38 -22.42
N ARG A 112 18.06 -9.71 -23.57
CA ARG A 112 17.20 -8.52 -23.65
C ARG A 112 15.74 -8.85 -23.33
N VAL A 113 15.02 -7.87 -22.78
CA VAL A 113 13.56 -7.95 -22.58
C VAL A 113 12.90 -6.71 -23.16
N VAL A 114 11.68 -6.85 -23.66
CA VAL A 114 10.89 -5.72 -24.15
C VAL A 114 10.14 -5.11 -22.98
N LEU A 115 10.32 -3.80 -22.76
CA LEU A 115 9.55 -3.08 -21.75
C LEU A 115 8.06 -3.03 -22.12
N PRO A 116 7.14 -3.11 -21.13
CA PRO A 116 5.72 -3.03 -21.39
C PRO A 116 5.35 -1.67 -21.99
N VAL A 117 4.43 -1.68 -22.96
CA VAL A 117 3.84 -0.45 -23.48
C VAL A 117 2.74 0.08 -22.53
N PRO A 118 2.48 1.39 -22.50
CA PRO A 118 1.50 1.99 -21.58
C PRO A 118 0.09 1.40 -21.68
N GLU A 119 -0.28 0.92 -22.87
CA GLU A 119 -1.58 0.29 -23.13
C GLU A 119 -1.84 -0.94 -22.25
N VAL A 120 -0.79 -1.72 -21.94
CA VAL A 120 -0.92 -2.88 -21.04
C VAL A 120 -1.39 -2.42 -19.65
N ALA A 121 -0.80 -1.35 -19.12
CA ALA A 121 -1.20 -0.80 -17.82
C ALA A 121 -2.63 -0.27 -17.86
N ARG A 122 -3.01 0.48 -18.92
CA ARG A 122 -4.37 1.03 -19.09
C ARG A 122 -5.43 -0.05 -19.12
N VAL A 123 -5.20 -1.13 -19.89
CA VAL A 123 -6.11 -2.28 -19.98
C VAL A 123 -6.23 -2.99 -18.62
N LEU A 124 -5.12 -3.29 -17.95
CA LEU A 124 -5.13 -3.99 -16.66
C LEU A 124 -5.81 -3.18 -15.56
N LEU A 125 -5.63 -1.85 -15.57
CA LEU A 125 -6.25 -0.94 -14.61
C LEU A 125 -7.68 -0.54 -14.99
N LYS A 126 -8.20 -1.02 -16.14
CA LYS A 126 -9.52 -0.66 -16.68
C LYS A 126 -9.69 0.86 -16.83
N VAL A 127 -8.61 1.54 -17.17
CA VAL A 127 -8.63 2.96 -17.50
C VAL A 127 -9.01 3.06 -18.97
N HIS A 128 -10.29 3.30 -19.23
CA HIS A 128 -10.80 3.55 -20.57
C HIS A 128 -10.44 4.98 -21.01
N PRO A 129 -10.16 5.21 -22.31
CA PRO A 129 -9.91 6.55 -22.85
C PRO A 129 -11.11 7.49 -22.70
#